data_AF-A0AAD9PYQ8-F1
#
_entry.id   AF-A0AAD9PYQ8-F1
#
_cell.length_a   1.000
_cell.length_b   1.000
_cell.length_c   1.000
_cell.angle_alpha   90.00
_cell.angle_beta   90.00
_cell.angle_gamma   90.00
#
_symmetry.space_group_name_H-M   'P 1'
#
loop_
_entity.id
_entity.type
_entity.pdbx_description
1 polymer ?
#
loop_
_entity_poly.entity_id
_entity_poly.type
_entity_poly.pdbx_seq_one_letter_code
_entity_poly.pdbx_strand_id
1 'polypeptide(L)'
;MLRYLQKKIISGRSLEVTNSSQVLEGETNFITVDRHNILETTFEELKHVADPRVTFEVQFYGEQAVDSGGPRKEWIRLCNQKIKDTYFDNGLKEHMSDDYFYIGQMVCIALLQNGQLPVYIPEEILQAIFIEDQELPPCVRELKCGMDTLGIPMFGRKFPILLYLLRPSSIITLSVRHLLFLLKPDFSEEGSNMLIHEKAIYSKFIKYVRDVSSGRRVVTLGNILEFVTGTSEEPPLGFAKTPQIHFPVAEVRKPLTTNEGTGDSEEPPEKKKPIWHFMPTSHTCSNALDLPRGNEVLPLPSDNELFELYDLAFKNNYFGLM
;
A
#
# COMPACT_ATOMS: atom_id res chain seq x y z
N MET A 1 -1.82 18.28 14.44
CA MET A 1 -2.66 19.06 13.50
C MET A 1 -3.38 18.14 12.50
N LEU A 2 -2.69 17.34 11.69
CA LEU A 2 -3.34 16.47 10.70
C LEU A 2 -4.42 15.55 11.29
N ARG A 3 -4.13 14.89 12.42
CA ARG A 3 -5.13 14.08 13.18
C ARG A 3 -6.40 14.86 13.55
N TYR A 4 -6.28 16.15 13.83
CA TYR A 4 -7.42 17.02 14.13
C TYR A 4 -8.23 17.31 12.86
N LEU A 5 -7.56 17.64 11.74
CA LEU A 5 -8.22 17.86 10.46
C LEU A 5 -8.96 16.62 10.00
N GLN A 6 -8.31 15.46 10.03
CA GLN A 6 -8.95 14.18 9.70
C GLN A 6 -10.21 13.93 10.54
N LYS A 7 -10.13 14.13 11.86
CA LYS A 7 -11.29 13.99 12.77
C LYS A 7 -12.43 14.98 12.49
N LYS A 8 -12.14 16.15 11.92
CA LYS A 8 -13.12 17.23 11.70
C LYS A 8 -13.68 17.27 10.29
N ILE A 9 -12.92 16.80 9.31
CA ILE A 9 -13.28 16.87 7.89
C ILE A 9 -13.84 15.54 7.44
N ILE A 10 -13.20 14.42 7.78
CA ILE A 10 -13.64 13.09 7.32
C ILE A 10 -14.90 12.65 8.07
N SER A 11 -15.82 12.07 7.30
CA SER A 11 -17.10 11.53 7.76
C SER A 11 -17.33 10.11 7.23
N GLY A 12 -18.42 9.48 7.66
CA GLY A 12 -18.78 8.13 7.24
C GLY A 12 -18.01 7.04 7.96
N ARG A 13 -17.74 5.94 7.26
CA ARG A 13 -17.05 4.75 7.77
C ARG A 13 -15.66 5.11 8.32
N SER A 14 -15.23 4.44 9.39
CA SER A 14 -13.84 4.58 9.88
C SER A 14 -12.83 4.17 8.81
N LEU A 15 -11.71 4.88 8.74
CA LEU A 15 -10.72 4.68 7.67
C LEU A 15 -10.09 3.29 7.67
N GLU A 16 -9.74 2.77 8.84
CA GLU A 16 -9.04 1.50 8.98
C GLU A 16 -9.63 0.68 10.13
N VAL A 17 -9.55 -0.66 9.99
CA VAL A 17 -9.88 -1.59 11.07
C VAL A 17 -8.80 -1.52 12.16
N THR A 18 -9.23 -1.29 13.40
CA THR A 18 -8.36 -1.38 14.59
C THR A 18 -8.46 -2.72 15.30
N ASN A 19 -9.55 -3.47 15.05
CA ASN A 19 -9.80 -4.80 15.61
C ASN A 19 -10.42 -5.71 14.54
N SER A 20 -9.77 -6.84 14.23
CA SER A 20 -10.20 -7.80 13.20
C SER A 20 -11.58 -8.42 13.44
N SER A 21 -12.13 -8.31 14.65
CA SER A 21 -13.47 -8.80 14.98
C SER A 21 -14.58 -7.76 14.76
N GLN A 22 -14.25 -6.53 14.37
CA GLN A 22 -15.22 -5.46 14.11
C GLN A 22 -15.48 -5.30 12.62
N VAL A 23 -16.76 -5.21 12.28
CA VAL A 23 -17.21 -4.80 10.94
C VAL A 23 -17.14 -3.29 10.86
N LEU A 24 -16.53 -2.76 9.79
CA LEU A 24 -16.56 -1.33 9.52
C LEU A 24 -17.95 -0.94 8.99
N GLU A 25 -18.70 -0.22 9.81
CA GLU A 25 -20.00 0.32 9.45
C GLU A 25 -19.90 1.82 9.13
N GLY A 26 -20.82 2.31 8.30
CA GLY A 26 -20.95 3.71 7.93
C GLY A 26 -21.02 3.91 6.43
N GLU A 27 -21.45 5.11 6.03
CA GLU A 27 -21.50 5.55 4.64
C GLU A 27 -20.10 5.62 4.03
N THR A 28 -20.00 5.26 2.75
CA THR A 28 -18.76 5.30 1.96
C THR A 28 -19.02 5.89 0.58
N ASN A 29 -17.98 6.51 0.02
CA ASN A 29 -17.87 6.73 -1.42
C ASN A 29 -17.35 5.43 -2.05
N PHE A 30 -18.25 4.55 -2.44
CA PHE A 30 -17.90 3.32 -3.15
C PHE A 30 -17.49 3.65 -4.59
N ILE A 31 -16.26 3.29 -4.97
CA ILE A 31 -15.74 3.52 -6.32
C ILE A 31 -15.16 2.24 -6.90
N THR A 32 -15.25 2.11 -8.22
CA THR A 32 -14.73 0.97 -8.96
C THR A 32 -13.67 1.40 -9.96
N VAL A 33 -12.46 0.86 -9.85
CA VAL A 33 -11.30 1.38 -10.63
C VAL A 33 -10.52 0.28 -11.33
N ASP A 34 -9.98 0.59 -12.51
CA ASP A 34 -9.06 -0.28 -13.24
C ASP A 34 -7.61 0.07 -12.89
N ARG A 35 -6.83 -0.91 -12.44
CA ARG A 35 -5.39 -0.72 -12.18
C ARG A 35 -4.63 -0.25 -13.42
N HIS A 36 -5.00 -0.73 -14.60
CA HIS A 36 -4.30 -0.43 -15.85
C HIS A 36 -4.66 0.97 -16.38
N ASN A 37 -5.82 1.49 -15.99
CA ASN A 37 -6.31 2.79 -16.41
C ASN A 37 -6.68 3.70 -15.22
N ILE A 38 -5.84 3.66 -14.19
CA ILE A 38 -6.17 4.14 -12.85
C ILE A 38 -6.67 5.58 -12.79
N LEU A 39 -6.08 6.50 -13.55
CA LEU A 39 -6.48 7.91 -13.50
C LEU A 39 -7.78 8.17 -14.24
N GLU A 40 -7.97 7.56 -15.41
CA GLU A 40 -9.18 7.77 -16.20
C GLU A 40 -10.41 7.28 -15.43
N THR A 41 -10.37 6.04 -14.92
CA THR A 41 -11.49 5.50 -14.13
C THR A 41 -11.67 6.26 -12.82
N THR A 42 -10.59 6.69 -12.18
CA THR A 42 -10.69 7.48 -10.94
C THR A 42 -11.34 8.83 -11.19
N PHE A 43 -10.94 9.56 -12.23
CA PHE A 43 -11.51 10.89 -12.52
C PHE A 43 -12.97 10.78 -12.95
N GLU A 44 -13.34 9.70 -13.65
CA GLU A 44 -14.74 9.44 -13.95
C GLU A 44 -15.56 9.17 -12.69
N GLU A 45 -15.09 8.32 -11.77
CA GLU A 45 -15.73 8.07 -10.48
C GLU A 45 -15.87 9.37 -9.66
N LEU A 46 -14.81 10.18 -9.58
CA LEU A 46 -14.81 11.45 -8.82
C LEU A 46 -15.80 12.49 -9.34
N LYS A 47 -16.17 12.46 -10.63
CA LYS A 47 -17.24 13.35 -11.17
C LYS A 47 -18.58 13.11 -10.50
N HIS A 48 -18.84 11.88 -10.07
CA HIS A 48 -20.12 11.46 -9.49
C HIS A 48 -20.09 11.46 -7.96
N VAL A 49 -18.93 11.72 -7.34
CA VAL A 49 -18.79 11.85 -5.88
C VAL A 49 -19.39 13.17 -5.42
N ALA A 50 -20.47 13.09 -4.64
CA ALA A 50 -21.15 14.26 -4.09
C ALA A 50 -20.36 14.95 -2.97
N ASP A 51 -19.77 14.16 -2.05
CA ASP A 51 -18.97 14.67 -0.93
C ASP A 51 -17.66 13.87 -0.77
N PRO A 52 -16.51 14.40 -1.23
CA PRO A 52 -15.23 13.70 -1.14
C PRO A 52 -14.68 13.59 0.30
N ARG A 53 -15.38 14.16 1.29
CA ARG A 53 -15.05 14.03 2.71
C ARG A 53 -15.53 12.71 3.30
N VAL A 54 -16.51 12.06 2.68
CA VAL A 54 -16.94 10.72 3.06
C VAL A 54 -15.81 9.73 2.71
N THR A 55 -15.55 8.79 3.62
CA THR A 55 -14.52 7.76 3.43
C THR A 55 -14.70 7.01 2.12
N PHE A 56 -13.63 6.88 1.34
CA PHE A 56 -13.64 6.06 0.12
C PHE A 56 -13.59 4.57 0.45
N GLU A 57 -14.32 3.80 -0.34
CA GLU A 57 -14.29 2.35 -0.39
C GLU A 57 -13.96 1.90 -1.81
N VAL A 58 -12.82 1.26 -1.98
CA VAL A 58 -12.26 0.99 -3.31
C VAL A 58 -12.39 -0.47 -3.68
N GLN A 59 -12.94 -0.71 -4.87
CA GLN A 59 -12.99 -2.02 -5.50
C GLN A 59 -12.23 -1.99 -6.84
N PHE A 60 -11.17 -2.78 -6.95
CA PHE A 60 -10.49 -2.97 -8.23
C PHE A 60 -11.28 -3.94 -9.12
N TYR A 61 -11.32 -3.68 -10.43
CA TYR A 61 -12.06 -4.52 -11.38
C TYR A 61 -11.62 -5.98 -11.32
N GLY A 62 -12.60 -6.89 -11.12
CA GLY A 62 -12.38 -8.34 -11.10
C GLY A 62 -11.76 -8.90 -9.81
N GLU A 63 -11.46 -8.07 -8.81
CA GLU A 63 -10.86 -8.50 -7.55
C GLU A 63 -11.93 -8.75 -6.47
N GLN A 64 -11.70 -9.68 -5.55
CA GLN A 64 -12.64 -10.00 -4.46
C GLN A 64 -12.12 -9.52 -3.10
N ALA A 65 -11.58 -8.29 -3.04
CA ALA A 65 -11.04 -7.71 -1.83
C ALA A 65 -12.06 -6.78 -1.16
N VAL A 66 -12.36 -7.02 0.12
CA VAL A 66 -13.15 -6.08 0.93
C VAL A 66 -12.23 -4.96 1.42
N ASP A 67 -12.57 -3.72 1.09
CA ASP A 67 -11.76 -2.58 1.48
C ASP A 67 -11.98 -2.21 2.95
N SER A 68 -11.01 -2.61 3.77
CA SER A 68 -10.86 -2.19 5.17
C SER A 68 -9.70 -1.20 5.37
N GLY A 69 -9.25 -0.57 4.29
CA GLY A 69 -8.15 0.39 4.21
C GLY A 69 -7.02 -0.02 3.27
N GLY A 70 -6.85 -1.32 3.00
CA GLY A 70 -5.81 -1.84 2.10
C GLY A 70 -5.99 -1.34 0.65
N PRO A 71 -7.08 -1.74 -0.03
CA PRO A 71 -7.40 -1.26 -1.37
C PRO A 71 -7.39 0.27 -1.52
N ARG A 72 -7.93 1.02 -0.54
CA ARG A 72 -7.88 2.50 -0.59
C ARG A 72 -6.45 3.05 -0.57
N LYS A 73 -5.59 2.56 0.32
CA LYS A 73 -4.18 3.00 0.39
C LYS A 73 -3.45 2.70 -0.91
N GLU A 74 -3.71 1.52 -1.48
CA GLU A 74 -3.14 1.13 -2.75
C GLU A 74 -3.60 2.03 -3.90
N TRP A 75 -4.91 2.30 -4.00
CA TRP A 75 -5.46 3.21 -5.01
C TRP A 75 -4.84 4.60 -4.94
N ILE A 76 -4.73 5.20 -3.74
CA ILE A 76 -4.09 6.50 -3.57
C ILE A 76 -2.64 6.48 -4.06
N ARG A 77 -1.88 5.44 -3.71
CA ARG A 77 -0.48 5.28 -4.14
C ARG A 77 -0.36 5.16 -5.67
N LEU A 78 -1.19 4.33 -6.30
CA LEU A 78 -1.21 4.16 -7.75
C LEU A 78 -1.58 5.47 -8.47
N CYS A 79 -2.57 6.20 -7.94
CA CYS A 79 -2.92 7.53 -8.43
C CYS A 79 -1.75 8.51 -8.28
N ASN A 80 -1.14 8.61 -7.11
CA ASN A 80 0.01 9.51 -6.88
C ASN A 80 1.16 9.24 -7.84
N GLN A 81 1.52 7.96 -8.03
CA GLN A 81 2.58 7.57 -8.96
C GLN A 81 2.23 8.01 -10.38
N LYS A 82 1.02 7.66 -10.85
CA LYS A 82 0.61 7.98 -12.21
C LYS A 82 0.43 9.49 -12.43
N ILE A 83 -0.05 10.22 -11.42
CA ILE A 83 -0.18 11.69 -11.45
C ILE A 83 1.19 12.34 -11.59
N LYS A 84 2.16 11.94 -10.75
CA LYS A 84 3.53 12.44 -10.81
C LYS A 84 4.11 12.26 -12.22
N ASP A 85 4.07 11.03 -12.73
CA ASP A 85 4.65 10.67 -14.03
C ASP A 85 3.98 11.41 -15.19
N THR A 86 2.65 11.60 -15.10
CA THR A 86 1.85 12.14 -16.21
C THR A 86 1.76 13.67 -16.19
N TYR A 87 1.69 14.32 -15.02
CA TYR A 87 1.31 15.73 -14.88
C TYR A 87 2.39 16.63 -14.24
N PHE A 88 3.47 16.07 -13.70
CA PHE A 88 4.50 16.84 -12.99
C PHE A 88 5.92 16.60 -13.50
N ASP A 89 6.33 15.36 -13.79
CA ASP A 89 7.73 15.03 -14.14
C ASP A 89 8.25 15.74 -15.39
N ASN A 90 7.36 16.12 -16.30
CA ASN A 90 7.71 16.80 -17.56
C ASN A 90 7.06 18.19 -17.67
N GLY A 91 6.79 18.83 -16.53
CA GLY A 91 6.10 20.11 -16.46
C GLY A 91 4.58 19.98 -16.55
N LEU A 92 3.88 21.08 -16.25
CA LEU A 92 2.42 21.11 -16.23
C LEU A 92 1.84 20.99 -17.64
N LYS A 93 0.71 20.28 -17.76
CA LYS A 93 0.00 20.06 -19.02
C LYS A 93 -1.16 21.02 -19.16
N GLU A 94 -0.90 22.22 -19.65
CA GLU A 94 -1.91 23.29 -19.80
C GLU A 94 -3.12 22.87 -20.65
N HIS A 95 -2.94 22.00 -21.65
CA HIS A 95 -4.03 21.47 -22.47
C HIS A 95 -4.93 20.45 -21.74
N MET A 96 -4.52 20.03 -20.53
CA MET A 96 -5.24 19.12 -19.64
C MET A 96 -5.51 19.81 -18.30
N SER A 97 -5.71 21.14 -18.29
CA SER A 97 -5.90 21.91 -17.05
C SER A 97 -7.03 21.38 -16.19
N ASP A 98 -8.11 20.91 -16.80
CA ASP A 98 -9.32 20.46 -16.09
C ASP A 98 -9.05 19.21 -15.24
N ASP A 99 -8.12 18.35 -15.65
CA ASP A 99 -7.74 17.17 -14.87
C ASP A 99 -7.08 17.55 -13.53
N TYR A 100 -6.45 18.73 -13.46
CA TYR A 100 -5.83 19.20 -12.23
C TYR A 100 -6.87 19.44 -11.12
N PHE A 101 -8.14 19.67 -11.44
CA PHE A 101 -9.21 19.70 -10.45
C PHE A 101 -9.29 18.37 -9.67
N TYR A 102 -9.34 17.24 -10.37
CA TYR A 102 -9.39 15.93 -9.73
C TYR A 102 -8.07 15.56 -9.06
N ILE A 103 -6.94 16.01 -9.62
CA ILE A 103 -5.64 15.89 -8.95
C ILE A 103 -5.66 16.62 -7.60
N GLY A 104 -6.25 17.82 -7.54
CA GLY A 104 -6.39 18.60 -6.31
C GLY A 104 -7.21 17.87 -5.26
N GLN A 105 -8.30 17.22 -5.68
CA GLN A 105 -9.07 16.35 -4.80
C GLN A 105 -8.22 15.17 -4.31
N MET A 106 -7.50 14.48 -5.20
CA MET A 106 -6.64 13.35 -4.84
C MET A 106 -5.54 13.73 -3.83
N VAL A 107 -4.96 14.93 -3.96
CA VAL A 107 -3.97 15.45 -3.00
C VAL A 107 -4.58 15.55 -1.59
N CYS A 108 -5.80 16.07 -1.49
CA CYS A 108 -6.51 16.20 -0.22
C CYS A 108 -6.99 14.85 0.33
N ILE A 109 -7.46 13.96 -0.54
CA ILE A 109 -7.87 12.59 -0.18
C ILE A 109 -6.67 11.82 0.38
N ALA A 110 -5.51 11.89 -0.28
CA ALA A 110 -4.28 11.29 0.20
C ALA A 110 -3.89 11.77 1.61
N LEU A 111 -3.93 13.10 1.82
CA LEU A 111 -3.60 13.73 3.08
C LEU A 111 -4.57 13.33 4.21
N LEU A 112 -5.87 13.28 3.93
CA LEU A 112 -6.90 13.10 4.96
C LEU A 112 -7.32 11.64 5.18
N GLN A 113 -7.21 10.77 4.18
CA GLN A 113 -7.70 9.39 4.23
C GLN A 113 -6.58 8.34 4.42
N ASN A 114 -5.49 8.77 5.08
CA ASN A 114 -4.33 7.96 5.46
C ASN A 114 -3.61 7.30 4.27
N GLY A 115 -3.53 8.00 3.13
CA GLY A 115 -2.82 7.54 1.94
C GLY A 115 -1.35 7.95 1.92
N GLN A 116 -0.63 7.46 0.90
CA GLN A 116 0.73 7.92 0.59
C GLN A 116 0.71 9.43 0.33
N LEU A 117 1.70 10.17 0.85
CA LEU A 117 1.71 11.61 0.66
C LEU A 117 2.07 12.00 -0.79
N PRO A 118 1.38 12.98 -1.40
CA PRO A 118 1.64 13.43 -2.76
C PRO A 118 2.80 14.43 -2.81
N VAL A 119 4.00 13.97 -2.45
CA VAL A 119 5.24 14.76 -2.32
C VAL A 119 5.93 15.04 -3.66
N TYR A 120 5.16 15.10 -4.75
CA TYR A 120 5.64 15.36 -6.12
C TYR A 120 5.36 16.79 -6.59
N ILE A 121 4.60 17.58 -5.83
CA ILE A 121 4.24 18.95 -6.20
C ILE A 121 5.45 19.87 -5.97
N PRO A 122 5.91 20.63 -6.98
CA PRO A 122 6.99 21.62 -6.84
C PRO A 122 6.72 22.65 -5.76
N GLU A 123 7.78 23.10 -5.07
CA GLU A 123 7.68 24.08 -3.97
C GLU A 123 7.04 25.38 -4.45
N GLU A 124 7.32 25.82 -5.68
CA GLU A 124 6.77 27.04 -6.26
C GLU A 124 5.24 26.98 -6.38
N ILE A 125 4.71 25.81 -6.78
CA ILE A 125 3.27 25.57 -6.87
C ILE A 125 2.64 25.51 -5.48
N LEU A 126 3.31 24.86 -4.53
CA LEU A 126 2.87 24.81 -3.14
C LEU A 126 2.81 26.22 -2.51
N GLN A 127 3.83 27.05 -2.72
CA GLN A 127 3.84 28.46 -2.26
C GLN A 127 2.68 29.26 -2.89
N ALA A 128 2.48 29.12 -4.21
CA ALA A 128 1.42 29.81 -4.93
C ALA A 128 0.00 29.46 -4.41
N ILE A 129 -0.23 28.20 -4.05
CA ILE A 129 -1.53 27.74 -3.54
C ILE A 129 -1.77 28.19 -2.08
N PHE A 130 -0.75 27.99 -1.23
CA PHE A 130 -0.92 28.03 0.22
C PHE A 130 -0.45 29.32 0.90
N ILE A 131 0.31 30.17 0.22
CA ILE A 131 0.93 31.34 0.86
C ILE A 131 0.64 32.61 0.07
N GLU A 132 0.82 32.56 -1.24
CA GLU A 132 0.70 33.74 -2.09
C GLU A 132 -0.76 34.05 -2.44
N ASP A 133 -1.03 35.32 -2.69
CA ASP A 133 -2.30 35.81 -3.23
C ASP A 133 -2.02 36.41 -4.61
N GLN A 134 -1.70 35.53 -5.55
CA GLN A 134 -1.36 35.88 -6.93
C GLN A 134 -2.28 35.18 -7.93
N GLU A 135 -2.31 35.70 -9.16
CA GLU A 135 -3.01 35.06 -10.26
C GLU A 135 -2.33 33.73 -10.61
N LEU A 136 -3.13 32.65 -10.62
CA LEU A 136 -2.62 31.29 -10.82
C LEU A 136 -2.77 30.86 -12.29
N PRO A 137 -1.74 30.23 -12.88
CA PRO A 137 -1.84 29.56 -14.17
C PRO A 137 -2.99 28.54 -14.19
N PRO A 138 -3.58 28.21 -15.35
CA PRO A 138 -4.74 27.33 -15.46
C PRO A 138 -4.61 26.01 -14.68
N CYS A 139 -3.54 25.25 -14.88
CA CYS A 139 -3.31 24.00 -14.14
C CYS A 139 -3.26 24.20 -12.62
N VAL A 140 -2.55 25.23 -12.14
CA VAL A 140 -2.38 25.51 -10.70
C VAL A 140 -3.69 26.00 -10.09
N ARG A 141 -4.48 26.77 -10.85
CA ARG A 141 -5.80 27.23 -10.44
C ARG A 141 -6.76 26.05 -10.27
N GLU A 142 -6.84 25.15 -11.26
CA GLU A 142 -7.71 23.97 -11.16
C GLU A 142 -7.26 23.04 -10.04
N LEU A 143 -5.94 22.84 -9.87
CA LEU A 143 -5.37 22.12 -8.74
C LEU A 143 -5.87 22.69 -7.40
N LYS A 144 -5.78 24.01 -7.23
CA LYS A 144 -6.30 24.70 -6.05
C LYS A 144 -7.81 24.53 -5.90
N CYS A 145 -8.60 24.70 -6.97
CA CYS A 145 -10.06 24.54 -6.95
C CYS A 145 -10.45 23.13 -6.46
N GLY A 146 -9.77 22.10 -6.95
CA GLY A 146 -9.95 20.73 -6.46
C GLY A 146 -9.66 20.60 -4.97
N MET A 147 -8.55 21.17 -4.50
CA MET A 147 -8.16 21.14 -3.09
C MET A 147 -9.14 21.91 -2.19
N ASP A 148 -9.73 22.99 -2.69
CA ASP A 148 -10.72 23.81 -1.98
C ASP A 148 -12.02 23.05 -1.69
N THR A 149 -12.36 22.00 -2.47
CA THR A 149 -13.51 21.14 -2.18
C THR A 149 -13.40 20.43 -0.81
N LEU A 150 -12.18 20.25 -0.29
CA LEU A 150 -11.90 19.74 1.05
C LEU A 150 -11.35 20.81 2.01
N GLY A 151 -11.28 22.08 1.58
CA GLY A 151 -10.87 23.24 2.38
C GLY A 151 -9.39 23.30 2.79
N ILE A 152 -8.54 22.42 2.25
CA ILE A 152 -7.13 22.28 2.66
C ILE A 152 -6.30 23.56 2.42
N PRO A 153 -6.41 24.28 1.28
CA PRO A 153 -5.65 25.50 1.07
C PRO A 153 -5.94 26.58 2.13
N MET A 154 -7.21 26.74 2.54
CA MET A 154 -7.59 27.66 3.61
C MET A 154 -6.92 27.31 4.95
N PHE A 155 -6.87 26.02 5.30
CA PHE A 155 -6.19 25.57 6.51
C PHE A 155 -4.68 25.76 6.42
N GLY A 156 -4.06 25.44 5.28
CA GLY A 156 -2.62 25.59 5.10
C GLY A 156 -2.16 27.04 5.12
N ARG A 157 -2.98 28.00 4.64
CA ARG A 157 -2.73 29.45 4.82
C ARG A 157 -2.66 29.87 6.28
N LYS A 158 -3.57 29.34 7.11
CA LYS A 158 -3.61 29.61 8.55
C LYS A 158 -2.52 28.86 9.32
N PHE A 159 -2.16 27.68 8.85
CA PHE A 159 -1.14 26.82 9.46
C PHE A 159 -0.14 26.33 8.41
N PRO A 160 0.83 27.16 8.01
CA PRO A 160 1.80 26.83 6.95
C PRO A 160 2.62 25.57 7.22
N ILE A 161 2.67 25.10 8.47
CA ILE A 161 3.29 23.82 8.83
C ILE A 161 2.64 22.63 8.09
N LEU A 162 1.40 22.75 7.62
CA LEU A 162 0.74 21.72 6.81
C LEU A 162 1.47 21.48 5.49
N LEU A 163 2.06 22.54 4.92
CA LEU A 163 2.78 22.51 3.64
C LEU A 163 3.96 21.54 3.69
N TYR A 164 4.60 21.40 4.85
CA TYR A 164 5.72 20.47 5.01
C TYR A 164 5.32 19.03 4.73
N LEU A 165 4.05 18.63 4.89
CA LEU A 165 3.61 17.27 4.53
C LEU A 165 3.57 17.03 3.02
N LEU A 166 3.53 18.08 2.20
CA LEU A 166 3.45 17.98 0.75
C LEU A 166 4.80 18.22 0.06
N ARG A 167 5.82 18.62 0.83
CA ARG A 167 7.15 18.92 0.29
C ARG A 167 7.89 17.64 -0.11
N PRO A 168 8.58 17.63 -1.26
CA PRO A 168 9.49 16.54 -1.63
C PRO A 168 10.56 16.24 -0.56
N SER A 169 11.00 17.26 0.18
CA SER A 169 11.99 17.11 1.27
C SER A 169 11.51 16.25 2.45
N SER A 170 10.21 15.94 2.52
CA SER A 170 9.62 15.15 3.60
C SER A 170 9.63 13.65 3.33
N ILE A 171 10.12 13.22 2.16
CA ILE A 171 10.35 11.81 1.86
C ILE A 171 11.36 11.25 2.86
N ILE A 172 10.92 10.28 3.66
CA ILE A 172 11.79 9.54 4.57
C ILE A 172 12.18 8.24 3.86
N THR A 173 13.47 8.10 3.56
CA THR A 173 13.99 6.84 3.00
C THR A 173 13.89 5.73 4.04
N LEU A 174 13.17 4.67 3.70
CA LEU A 174 13.02 3.50 4.55
C LEU A 174 14.38 2.81 4.76
N SER A 175 14.80 2.66 6.02
CA SER A 175 16.03 1.93 6.38
C SER A 175 15.72 0.53 6.88
N VAL A 176 16.71 -0.37 6.87
CA VAL A 176 16.58 -1.72 7.47
C VAL A 176 16.07 -1.64 8.91
N ARG A 177 16.66 -0.75 9.71
CA ARG A 177 16.27 -0.57 11.12
C ARG A 177 14.81 -0.14 11.26
N HIS A 178 14.36 0.78 10.41
CA HIS A 178 12.99 1.28 10.46
C HIS A 178 12.00 0.22 9.96
N LEU A 179 12.27 -0.47 8.86
CA LEU A 179 11.42 -1.57 8.37
C LEU A 179 11.24 -2.66 9.42
N LEU A 180 12.33 -3.08 10.08
CA LEU A 180 12.27 -4.10 11.15
C LEU A 180 11.61 -3.61 12.44
N PHE A 181 11.60 -2.29 12.67
CA PHE A 181 10.85 -1.69 13.76
C PHE A 181 9.33 -1.70 13.49
N LEU A 182 8.94 -1.47 12.23
CA LEU A 182 7.55 -1.52 11.78
C LEU A 182 7.00 -2.96 11.76
N LEU A 183 7.72 -3.88 11.11
CA LEU A 183 7.30 -5.27 10.91
C LEU A 183 7.69 -6.14 12.13
N LYS A 184 6.86 -6.10 13.18
CA LYS A 184 7.18 -6.82 14.42
C LYS A 184 6.88 -8.32 14.29
N PRO A 185 7.85 -9.21 14.59
CA PRO A 185 7.58 -10.63 14.61
C PRO A 185 6.68 -11.00 15.78
N ASP A 186 5.63 -11.79 15.50
CA ASP A 186 4.75 -12.38 16.48
C ASP A 186 5.21 -13.81 16.75
N PHE A 187 6.12 -13.94 17.72
CA PHE A 187 6.74 -15.20 18.09
C PHE A 187 5.88 -15.98 19.08
N SER A 188 5.94 -17.30 18.98
CA SER A 188 5.48 -18.21 20.02
C SER A 188 6.22 -17.99 21.35
N GLU A 189 5.59 -18.39 22.45
CA GLU A 189 6.15 -18.29 23.80
C GLU A 189 7.53 -18.99 23.94
N GLU A 190 8.34 -18.51 24.89
CA GLU A 190 9.61 -19.15 25.22
C GLU A 190 9.42 -20.60 25.67
N GLY A 191 10.25 -21.50 25.14
CA GLY A 191 10.14 -22.94 25.38
C GLY A 191 9.26 -23.70 24.38
N SER A 192 8.52 -23.00 23.51
CA SER A 192 7.79 -23.66 22.40
C SER A 192 8.75 -24.24 21.36
N ASN A 193 8.51 -25.47 20.92
CA ASN A 193 9.22 -26.07 19.78
C ASN A 193 9.01 -25.26 18.49
N MET A 194 7.90 -24.53 18.37
CA MET A 194 7.61 -23.67 17.21
C MET A 194 8.60 -22.50 17.12
N LEU A 195 8.98 -21.93 18.26
CA LEU A 195 9.86 -20.76 18.34
C LEU A 195 11.21 -20.97 17.63
N ILE A 196 11.73 -22.20 17.66
CA ILE A 196 12.98 -22.56 16.99
C ILE A 196 12.84 -22.38 15.47
N HIS A 197 11.74 -22.88 14.90
CA HIS A 197 11.47 -22.78 13.46
C HIS A 197 11.12 -21.35 13.05
N GLU A 198 10.40 -20.60 13.88
CA GLU A 198 10.07 -19.19 13.66
C GLU A 198 11.32 -18.32 13.63
N LYS A 199 12.23 -18.49 14.60
CA LYS A 199 13.52 -17.78 14.64
C LYS A 199 14.39 -18.13 13.43
N ALA A 200 14.34 -19.37 12.94
CA ALA A 200 15.09 -19.79 11.78
C ALA A 200 14.63 -19.06 10.50
N ILE A 201 13.33 -18.99 10.24
CA ILE A 201 12.80 -18.27 9.07
C ILE A 201 12.97 -16.75 9.21
N TYR A 202 12.75 -16.21 10.42
CA TYR A 202 12.95 -14.79 10.68
C TYR A 202 14.42 -14.38 10.46
N SER A 203 15.39 -15.19 10.89
CA SER A 203 16.81 -14.95 10.62
C SER A 203 17.11 -14.82 9.12
N LYS A 204 16.53 -15.70 8.29
CA LYS A 204 16.64 -15.61 6.82
C LYS A 204 15.99 -14.34 6.29
N PHE A 205 14.83 -13.95 6.82
CA PHE A 205 14.19 -12.68 6.45
C PHE A 205 15.05 -11.45 6.80
N ILE A 206 15.67 -11.41 7.98
CA ILE A 206 16.62 -10.34 8.34
C ILE A 206 17.79 -10.27 7.33
N LYS A 207 18.34 -11.42 6.94
CA LYS A 207 19.41 -11.48 5.94
C LYS A 207 18.93 -10.97 4.58
N TYR A 208 17.75 -11.39 4.14
CA TYR A 208 17.12 -10.90 2.91
C TYR A 208 16.95 -9.39 2.92
N VAL A 209 16.36 -8.82 3.98
CA VAL A 209 16.15 -7.36 4.12
C VAL A 209 17.48 -6.58 4.03
N ARG A 210 18.57 -7.13 4.60
CA ARG A 210 19.91 -6.53 4.47
C ARG A 210 20.43 -6.62 3.04
N ASP A 211 20.22 -7.74 2.35
CA ASP A 211 20.60 -7.91 0.95
C ASP A 211 19.85 -6.91 0.05
N VAL A 212 18.54 -6.75 0.27
CA VAL A 212 17.69 -5.74 -0.37
C VAL A 212 18.26 -4.34 -0.18
N SER A 213 18.53 -3.94 1.07
CA SER A 213 19.07 -2.61 1.38
C SER A 213 20.46 -2.37 0.79
N SER A 214 21.23 -3.42 0.50
CA SER A 214 22.54 -3.32 -0.12
C SER A 214 22.52 -3.35 -1.65
N GLY A 215 21.34 -3.44 -2.28
CA GLY A 215 21.18 -3.52 -3.73
C GLY A 215 21.52 -4.89 -4.32
N ARG A 216 21.63 -5.94 -3.49
CA ARG A 216 21.88 -7.33 -3.96
C ARG A 216 20.63 -8.04 -4.46
N ARG A 217 19.45 -7.45 -4.27
CA ARG A 217 18.15 -7.99 -4.71
C ARG A 217 17.49 -7.04 -5.69
N VAL A 218 16.53 -7.55 -6.45
CA VAL A 218 15.78 -6.77 -7.45
C VAL A 218 14.60 -5.97 -6.87
N VAL A 219 14.33 -6.12 -5.57
CA VAL A 219 13.29 -5.38 -4.84
C VAL A 219 13.89 -4.29 -3.97
N THR A 220 13.06 -3.36 -3.52
CA THR A 220 13.40 -2.31 -2.55
C THR A 220 12.77 -2.60 -1.19
N LEU A 221 13.22 -1.91 -0.13
CA LEU A 221 12.56 -1.98 1.17
C LEU A 221 11.10 -1.48 1.11
N GLY A 222 10.85 -0.48 0.25
CA GLY A 222 9.50 0.02 -0.02
C GLY A 222 8.59 -1.06 -0.59
N ASN A 223 9.10 -1.92 -1.48
CA ASN A 223 8.31 -3.03 -2.02
C ASN A 223 7.89 -4.04 -0.93
N ILE A 224 8.76 -4.30 0.06
CA ILE A 224 8.40 -5.18 1.18
C ILE A 224 7.29 -4.53 2.02
N LEU A 225 7.43 -3.24 2.37
CA LEU A 225 6.41 -2.55 3.17
C LEU A 225 5.08 -2.45 2.41
N GLU A 226 5.14 -2.19 1.11
CA GLU A 226 4.00 -2.12 0.20
C GLU A 226 3.26 -3.45 0.16
N PHE A 227 3.99 -4.56 -0.01
CA PHE A 227 3.40 -5.90 0.01
C PHE A 227 2.62 -6.19 1.29
N VAL A 228 3.08 -5.69 2.43
CA VAL A 228 2.46 -5.95 3.74
C VAL A 228 1.31 -4.99 4.05
N THR A 229 1.39 -3.74 3.61
CA THR A 229 0.54 -2.65 4.12
C THR A 229 -0.24 -1.87 3.05
N GLY A 230 0.03 -2.13 1.78
CA GLY A 230 -0.50 -1.39 0.63
C GLY A 230 0.21 -0.04 0.37
N THR A 231 1.19 0.34 1.19
CA THR A 231 1.97 1.59 1.04
C THR A 231 3.46 1.33 1.14
N SER A 232 4.27 2.06 0.36
CA SER A 232 5.73 1.92 0.34
C SER A 232 6.45 2.72 1.44
N GLU A 233 5.70 3.47 2.25
CA GLU A 233 6.19 4.32 3.35
C GLU A 233 5.22 4.32 4.54
N GLU A 234 5.72 4.65 5.74
CA GLU A 234 4.87 4.81 6.92
C GLU A 234 3.97 6.05 6.76
N PRO A 235 2.64 5.92 6.94
CA PRO A 235 1.75 7.08 6.87
C PRO A 235 2.09 8.14 7.92
N PRO A 236 1.79 9.43 7.69
CA PRO A 236 2.15 10.52 8.62
C PRO A 236 1.54 10.40 10.02
N LEU A 237 0.44 9.67 10.16
CA LEU A 237 -0.23 9.40 11.43
C LEU A 237 0.08 8.01 12.00
N GLY A 238 1.00 7.28 11.36
CA GLY A 238 1.31 5.89 11.61
C GLY A 238 0.24 4.94 11.08
N PHE A 239 0.48 3.63 11.25
CA PHE A 239 -0.51 2.61 10.96
C PHE A 239 -1.52 2.46 12.11
N ALA A 240 -2.82 2.37 11.81
CA ALA A 240 -3.84 2.12 12.83
C ALA A 240 -3.63 0.79 13.57
N LYS A 241 -3.29 -0.27 12.81
CA LYS A 241 -2.81 -1.54 13.35
C LYS A 241 -1.32 -1.68 13.04
N THR A 242 -0.49 -1.88 14.07
CA THR A 242 0.94 -2.08 13.87
C THR A 242 1.19 -3.28 12.95
N PRO A 243 2.01 -3.14 11.91
CA PRO A 243 2.35 -4.26 11.06
C PRO A 243 3.01 -5.43 11.82
N GLN A 244 2.67 -6.65 11.42
CA GLN A 244 3.14 -7.86 12.11
C GLN A 244 3.63 -8.91 11.12
N ILE A 245 4.55 -9.75 11.59
CA ILE A 245 5.00 -10.95 10.88
C ILE A 245 4.51 -12.18 11.64
N HIS A 246 3.77 -13.04 10.96
CA HIS A 246 3.32 -14.33 11.45
C HIS A 246 4.10 -15.45 10.76
N PHE A 247 4.09 -16.63 11.38
CA PHE A 247 4.93 -17.76 10.96
C PHE A 247 4.10 -19.05 10.80
N PRO A 248 3.18 -19.10 9.82
CA PRO A 248 2.39 -20.31 9.58
C PRO A 248 3.29 -21.48 9.17
N VAL A 249 2.86 -22.71 9.42
CA VAL A 249 3.60 -23.88 8.94
C VAL A 249 3.52 -23.92 7.41
N ALA A 250 4.64 -24.15 6.73
CA ALA A 250 4.64 -24.42 5.29
C ALA A 250 3.81 -25.68 4.98
N GLU A 251 2.62 -25.51 4.42
CA GLU A 251 1.71 -26.61 4.11
C GLU A 251 2.07 -27.26 2.78
N VAL A 252 2.33 -28.57 2.79
CA VAL A 252 2.46 -29.36 1.57
C VAL A 252 1.07 -29.52 0.96
N ARG A 253 0.72 -28.70 -0.04
CA ARG A 253 -0.53 -28.86 -0.77
C ARG A 253 -0.50 -30.21 -1.50
N LYS A 254 -1.28 -31.18 -1.02
CA LYS A 254 -1.56 -32.40 -1.81
C LYS A 254 -2.25 -31.95 -3.09
N PRO A 255 -1.86 -32.46 -4.28
CA PRO A 255 -2.60 -32.15 -5.49
C PRO A 255 -4.06 -32.52 -5.29
N LEU A 256 -4.96 -31.61 -5.65
CA LEU A 256 -6.40 -31.86 -5.72
C LEU A 256 -6.60 -33.07 -6.62
N THR A 257 -6.96 -34.22 -6.05
CA THR A 257 -7.42 -35.36 -6.82
C THR A 257 -8.76 -34.99 -7.42
N THR A 258 -8.77 -34.54 -8.66
CA THR A 258 -9.98 -34.57 -9.50
C THR A 258 -10.32 -36.03 -9.70
N ASN A 259 -11.35 -36.50 -8.99
CA ASN A 259 -11.95 -37.80 -9.22
C ASN A 259 -12.70 -37.77 -10.56
N GLU A 260 -12.04 -38.02 -11.69
CA GLU A 260 -12.67 -38.62 -12.88
C GLU A 260 -11.64 -39.40 -13.71
N GLY A 261 -11.85 -40.72 -13.83
CA GLY A 261 -11.71 -41.48 -15.08
C GLY A 261 -10.33 -41.70 -15.71
N THR A 262 -9.76 -42.88 -15.43
CA THR A 262 -9.10 -43.84 -16.36
C THR A 262 -8.19 -43.33 -17.49
N GLY A 263 -6.93 -43.77 -17.46
CA GLY A 263 -6.12 -43.90 -18.68
C GLY A 263 -4.62 -43.89 -18.39
N ASP A 264 -3.99 -45.05 -18.48
CA ASP A 264 -2.55 -45.24 -18.40
C ASP A 264 -1.78 -44.29 -19.33
N SER A 265 -0.95 -43.44 -18.74
CA SER A 265 0.28 -42.93 -19.37
C SER A 265 1.27 -42.58 -18.26
N GLU A 266 2.31 -43.40 -18.16
CA GLU A 266 3.48 -43.19 -17.32
C GLU A 266 4.27 -41.98 -17.85
N GLU A 267 4.03 -40.81 -17.26
CA GLU A 267 5.09 -39.82 -17.01
C GLU A 267 4.89 -39.29 -15.57
N PRO A 268 5.92 -39.28 -14.71
CA PRO A 268 5.77 -38.74 -13.37
C PRO A 268 5.42 -37.26 -13.48
N PRO A 269 4.36 -36.76 -12.83
CA PRO A 269 4.09 -35.34 -12.82
C PRO A 269 5.31 -34.66 -12.21
N GLU A 270 5.92 -33.73 -12.94
CA GLU A 270 7.03 -32.92 -12.48
C GLU A 270 6.74 -32.50 -11.03
N LYS A 271 7.54 -33.01 -10.09
CA LYS A 271 7.46 -32.64 -8.68
C LYS A 271 7.64 -31.13 -8.63
N LYS A 272 6.54 -30.36 -8.50
CA LYS A 272 6.60 -28.92 -8.22
C LYS A 272 7.63 -28.76 -7.10
N LYS A 273 8.68 -27.98 -7.35
CA LYS A 273 9.76 -27.79 -6.38
C LYS A 273 9.14 -27.47 -5.01
N PRO A 274 9.50 -28.16 -3.92
CA PRO A 274 8.87 -28.03 -2.59
C PRO A 274 8.98 -26.62 -1.98
N ILE A 275 9.65 -25.70 -2.67
CA ILE A 275 9.91 -24.32 -2.31
C ILE A 275 8.66 -23.43 -2.27
N TRP A 276 7.65 -23.69 -3.11
CA TRP A 276 6.45 -22.83 -3.20
C TRP A 276 5.63 -22.81 -1.90
N HIS A 277 5.79 -23.82 -1.04
CA HIS A 277 5.18 -23.84 0.30
C HIS A 277 5.74 -22.76 1.23
N PHE A 278 6.85 -22.12 0.85
CA PHE A 278 7.50 -21.03 1.57
C PHE A 278 7.18 -19.65 1.01
N MET A 279 6.22 -19.54 0.08
CA MET A 279 5.84 -18.27 -0.53
C MET A 279 5.27 -17.33 0.54
N PRO A 280 5.83 -16.11 0.71
CA PRO A 280 5.21 -15.12 1.57
C PRO A 280 3.80 -14.75 1.11
N THR A 281 2.89 -14.58 2.04
CA THR A 281 1.55 -14.04 1.79
C THR A 281 1.32 -12.81 2.66
N SER A 282 0.37 -11.96 2.27
CA SER A 282 0.05 -10.77 3.04
C SER A 282 -1.45 -10.52 3.14
N HIS A 283 -1.81 -9.77 4.18
CA HIS A 283 -3.14 -9.26 4.41
C HIS A 283 -3.05 -7.75 4.64
N THR A 284 -3.09 -6.97 3.56
CA THR A 284 -2.85 -5.52 3.59
C THR A 284 -3.85 -4.74 4.45
N CYS A 285 -5.08 -5.23 4.59
CA CYS A 285 -6.08 -4.66 5.50
C CYS A 285 -5.73 -4.84 6.99
N SER A 286 -4.96 -5.87 7.35
CA SER A 286 -4.56 -6.15 8.73
C SER A 286 -3.07 -5.90 8.99
N ASN A 287 -2.35 -5.39 7.99
CA ASN A 287 -0.91 -5.17 7.96
C ASN A 287 -0.09 -6.41 8.37
N ALA A 288 -0.52 -7.60 7.94
CA ALA A 288 0.11 -8.87 8.30
C ALA A 288 0.95 -9.45 7.14
N LEU A 289 2.14 -9.92 7.48
CA LEU A 289 3.03 -10.70 6.63
C LEU A 289 3.12 -12.12 7.16
N ASP A 290 2.73 -13.10 6.37
CA ASP A 290 2.97 -14.50 6.67
C ASP A 290 4.27 -14.94 6.03
N LEU A 291 5.21 -15.40 6.85
CA LEU A 291 6.44 -16.06 6.42
C LEU A 291 6.36 -17.55 6.79
N PRO A 292 6.03 -18.45 5.84
CA PRO A 292 5.87 -19.84 6.17
C PRO A 292 7.18 -20.42 6.74
N ARG A 293 7.08 -21.03 7.92
CA ARG A 293 8.22 -21.67 8.60
C ARG A 293 8.33 -23.14 8.22
N GLY A 294 9.55 -23.66 8.29
CA GLY A 294 9.81 -25.08 8.16
C GLY A 294 9.30 -25.87 9.37
N ASN A 295 9.40 -27.18 9.27
CA ASN A 295 9.13 -28.13 10.34
C ASN A 295 10.11 -29.31 10.25
N GLU A 296 9.94 -30.33 11.09
CA GLU A 296 10.81 -31.52 11.11
C GLU A 296 10.83 -32.29 9.78
N VAL A 297 9.72 -32.29 9.05
CA VAL A 297 9.55 -33.02 7.79
C VAL A 297 9.96 -32.17 6.58
N LEU A 298 9.68 -30.87 6.63
CA LEU A 298 9.95 -29.91 5.57
C LEU A 298 10.90 -28.82 6.08
N PRO A 299 12.23 -28.99 5.93
CA PRO A 299 13.20 -28.00 6.35
C PRO A 299 13.15 -26.76 5.47
N LEU A 300 13.71 -25.65 5.97
CA LEU A 300 13.81 -24.41 5.19
C LEU A 300 14.71 -24.59 3.94
N PRO A 301 14.36 -23.99 2.80
CA PRO A 301 15.22 -23.97 1.62
C PRO A 301 16.55 -23.24 1.86
N SER A 302 17.47 -23.35 0.90
CA SER A 302 18.68 -22.53 0.89
C SER A 302 18.34 -21.03 0.81
N ASP A 303 19.27 -20.17 1.21
CA ASP A 303 19.03 -18.72 1.18
C ASP A 303 18.74 -18.22 -0.24
N ASN A 304 19.49 -18.70 -1.24
CA ASN A 304 19.32 -18.28 -2.63
C ASN A 304 17.91 -18.61 -3.15
N GLU A 305 17.50 -19.87 -2.97
CA GLU A 305 16.17 -20.36 -3.32
C GLU A 305 15.07 -19.54 -2.64
N LEU A 306 15.12 -19.44 -1.31
CA LEU A 306 14.11 -18.73 -0.55
C LEU A 306 14.03 -17.26 -0.95
N PHE A 307 15.18 -16.62 -1.18
CA PHE A 307 15.19 -15.21 -1.52
C PHE A 307 14.69 -14.96 -2.95
N GLU A 308 14.94 -15.85 -3.91
CA GLU A 308 14.33 -15.76 -5.25
C GLU A 308 12.80 -15.80 -5.16
N LEU A 309 12.27 -16.63 -4.25
CA LEU A 309 10.84 -16.67 -3.95
C LEU A 309 10.34 -15.35 -3.35
N TYR A 310 11.12 -14.76 -2.44
CA TYR A 310 10.80 -13.47 -1.83
C TYR A 310 10.85 -12.32 -2.85
N ASP A 311 11.82 -12.32 -3.77
CA ASP A 311 11.85 -11.34 -4.86
C ASP A 311 10.59 -11.45 -5.71
N LEU A 312 10.14 -12.67 -6.03
CA LEU A 312 8.91 -12.89 -6.78
C LEU A 312 7.68 -12.37 -6.02
N ALA A 313 7.57 -12.66 -4.71
CA ALA A 313 6.44 -12.23 -3.90
C ALA A 313 6.41 -10.70 -3.75
N PHE A 314 7.52 -10.10 -3.32
CA PHE A 314 7.59 -8.67 -3.01
C PHE A 314 7.65 -7.78 -4.25
N LYS A 315 7.98 -8.31 -5.43
CA LYS A 315 7.88 -7.58 -6.70
C LYS A 315 6.47 -7.62 -7.29
N ASN A 316 5.62 -8.54 -6.84
CA ASN A 316 4.28 -8.67 -7.40
C ASN A 316 3.40 -7.50 -6.93
N ASN A 317 2.83 -6.77 -7.90
CA ASN A 317 1.88 -5.69 -7.64
C ASN A 317 0.48 -6.21 -7.26
N TYR A 318 0.21 -7.51 -7.45
CA TYR A 318 -1.03 -8.17 -7.03
C TYR A 318 -0.80 -8.87 -5.68
N PHE A 319 -1.18 -8.18 -4.60
CA PHE A 319 -0.96 -8.64 -3.23
C PHE A 319 -1.66 -9.98 -2.94
N GLY A 320 -0.91 -11.08 -2.96
CA GLY A 320 -1.38 -12.38 -2.46
C GLY A 320 -2.31 -13.16 -3.39
N LEU A 321 -2.55 -12.73 -4.63
CA LEU A 321 -3.26 -13.51 -5.65
C LEU A 321 -2.26 -14.15 -6.62
N MET A 322 -1.90 -15.40 -6.34
CA MET A 322 -1.42 -16.38 -7.32
C MET A 322 -2.30 -17.62 -7.24
#